data_AF-A0A7G8V7B9-F1
#
_entry.id   AF-A0A7G8V7B9-F1
#
_cell.length_a   1.000
_cell.length_b   1.000
_cell.length_c   1.000
_cell.angle_alpha   90.00
_cell.angle_beta   90.00
_cell.angle_gamma   90.00
#
_symmetry.space_group_name_H-M   'P 1'
#
loop_
_entity.id
_entity.type
_entity.pdbx_description
1 polymer ?
#
loop_
_entity_poly.entity_id
_entity_poly.type
_entity_poly.pdbx_seq_one_letter_code
_entity_poly.pdbx_strand_id
1 'polypeptide(L)' 'MKSNQTLTILFWHRKSKKDANGLAPICRISIDGMEEELSTGRKAHVDNWNNTTKRVITGQHAKIVTLLDFEPVS' A
#
# COMPACT_ATOMS: atom_id res chain seq x y z
N MET A 1 -6.79 -0.79 -27.48
CA MET A 1 -6.31 -1.20 -26.14
C MET A 1 -5.89 -2.65 -26.21
N LYS A 2 -4.62 -3.00 -25.93
CA LYS A 2 -4.24 -4.42 -25.77
C LYS A 2 -4.90 -4.91 -24.47
N SER A 3 -5.82 -5.86 -24.60
CA SER A 3 -6.78 -6.28 -23.56
C SER A 3 -6.19 -7.14 -22.43
N ASN A 4 -4.90 -7.49 -22.50
CA ASN A 4 -4.28 -8.49 -21.62
C ASN A 4 -3.09 -7.90 -20.86
N GLN A 5 -3.30 -6.78 -20.16
CA GLN A 5 -2.28 -6.23 -19.26
C GLN A 5 -2.47 -6.78 -17.86
N THR A 6 -1.38 -7.22 -17.23
CA THR A 6 -1.38 -7.71 -15.85
C THR A 6 -0.95 -6.58 -14.92
N LEU A 7 -1.89 -6.10 -14.10
CA LEU A 7 -1.62 -5.14 -13.04
C LEU A 7 -1.25 -5.90 -11.76
N THR A 8 -0.04 -5.68 -11.25
CA THR A 8 0.38 -6.20 -9.94
C THR A 8 0.54 -5.05 -8.97
N ILE A 9 -0.17 -5.12 -7.84
CA ILE A 9 -0.09 -4.14 -6.75
C ILE A 9 0.61 -4.81 -5.56
N LEU A 10 1.73 -4.25 -5.14
CA LEU A 10 2.47 -4.72 -3.96
C LEU A 10 2.40 -3.67 -2.85
N PHE A 11 1.72 -4.01 -1.77
CA PHE A 11 1.75 -3.22 -0.54
C PHE A 11 3.02 -3.54 0.24
N TRP A 12 3.95 -2.60 0.24
CA TRP A 12 5.19 -2.68 0.97
C TRP A 12 5.50 -1.32 1.58
N HIS A 13 6.20 -1.34 2.71
CA HIS A 13 6.67 -0.13 3.38
C HIS A 13 8.10 0.16 2.95
N ARG A 14 8.29 1.26 2.22
CA ARG A 14 9.59 1.60 1.64
C ARG A 14 10.44 2.37 2.64
N LYS A 15 10.99 1.66 3.62
CA LYS A 15 11.82 2.23 4.71
C LYS A 15 12.97 3.12 4.21
N SER A 16 13.52 2.84 3.02
CA SER A 16 14.57 3.65 2.41
C SER A 16 14.12 5.06 1.98
N LYS A 17 12.80 5.30 1.84
CA LYS A 17 12.22 6.62 1.54
C LYS A 17 11.54 7.25 2.77
N LYS A 18 12.07 6.98 3.96
CA LYS A 18 11.62 7.60 5.20
C LYS A 18 11.93 9.10 5.20
N ASP A 19 10.95 9.93 5.54
CA ASP A 19 11.17 11.36 5.75
C ASP A 19 11.68 11.67 7.17
N ALA A 20 11.92 12.95 7.43
CA ALA A 20 12.41 13.42 8.73
C ALA A 20 11.48 13.08 9.91
N ASN A 21 10.18 12.86 9.64
CA ASN A 21 9.17 12.51 10.63
C ASN A 21 8.99 11.00 10.79
N GLY A 22 9.87 10.19 10.18
CA GLY A 22 9.80 8.74 10.28
C GLY A 22 8.74 8.09 9.40
N LEU A 23 8.09 8.85 8.51
CA LEU A 23 7.03 8.36 7.63
C LEU A 23 7.62 7.90 6.30
N ALA A 24 7.15 6.77 5.79
CA ALA A 24 7.54 6.28 4.47
C ALA A 24 6.31 5.87 3.65
N PRO A 25 6.38 5.95 2.31
CA PRO A 25 5.26 5.62 1.44
C PRO A 25 4.93 4.12 1.50
N ILE A 26 3.65 3.84 1.26
CA ILE A 26 3.09 2.49 1.22
C ILE A 26 2.56 2.25 -0.19
N CYS A 27 3.04 1.18 -0.85
CA CYS A 27 2.64 0.67 -2.18
C CYS A 27 3.67 0.87 -3.31
N ARG A 28 3.68 -0.10 -4.22
CA ARG A 28 4.25 -0.08 -5.57
C ARG A 28 3.26 -0.74 -6.53
N ILE A 29 3.18 -0.23 -7.75
CA ILE A 29 2.40 -0.83 -8.83
C ILE A 29 3.37 -1.30 -9.92
N SER A 30 3.03 -2.38 -10.62
CA SER A 30 3.70 -2.75 -11.86
C SER A 30 2.65 -3.16 -12.88
N ILE A 31 2.86 -2.76 -14.13
CA ILE A 31 2.02 -3.10 -15.27
C ILE A 31 2.89 -3.90 -16.22
N ASP A 32 2.50 -5.13 -16.52
CA ASP A 32 3.25 -6.01 -17.42
C ASP A 32 4.72 -6.22 -17.01
N GLY A 33 4.97 -6.24 -15.69
CA GLY A 33 6.32 -6.37 -15.12
C GLY A 33 7.17 -5.09 -15.19
N MET A 34 6.70 -4.03 -15.85
CA MET A 34 7.31 -2.72 -15.76
C MET A 34 6.90 -2.05 -14.46
N GLU A 35 7.92 -1.71 -13.67
CA GLU A 35 7.74 -1.20 -12.33
C GLU A 35 7.51 0.31 -12.36
N GLU A 36 6.33 0.76 -11.94
CA GLU A 36 5.97 2.17 -11.87
C GLU A 36 5.69 2.58 -10.42
N GLU A 37 6.19 3.74 -10.02
CA GLU A 37 5.96 4.25 -8.67
C GLU A 37 4.67 5.05 -8.62
N LEU A 38 3.58 4.41 -8.20
CA LEU A 38 2.35 5.12 -7.87
C LEU A 38 2.35 5.50 -6.39
N SER A 39 2.39 6.80 -6.11
CA SER A 39 2.18 7.31 -4.76
C SER A 39 0.72 7.18 -4.39
N THR A 40 0.41 6.46 -3.31
CA THR A 40 -0.94 6.41 -2.73
C THR A 40 -1.34 7.72 -2.03
N GLY A 41 -0.43 8.70 -1.98
CA GLY A 41 -0.57 9.90 -1.15
C GLY A 41 -0.55 9.59 0.36
N ARG A 42 -0.35 8.32 0.75
CA ARG A 42 -0.36 7.87 2.13
C ARG A 42 1.02 7.39 2.53
N LYS A 43 1.41 7.77 3.74
CA LYS A 43 2.63 7.32 4.41
C LYS A 43 2.25 6.71 5.76
N ALA A 44 3.04 5.76 6.22
CA ALA A 44 2.98 5.26 7.59
C ALA A 44 4.33 5.39 8.27
N HIS A 45 4.31 5.52 9.60
CA HIS A 45 5.52 5.47 10.38
C HIS A 45 6.18 4.10 10.24
N VAL A 46 7.51 4.05 10.10
CA VAL A 46 8.27 2.79 9.95
C VAL A 46 7.99 1.81 11.08
N ASP A 47 7.86 2.31 12.30
CA ASP A 47 7.62 1.49 13.50
C ASP A 47 6.18 0.99 13.62
N ASN A 48 5.26 1.59 12.87
CA ASN A 48 3.85 1.19 12.85
C ASN A 48 3.52 0.27 11.67
N TRP A 49 4.52 -0.39 11.07
CA TRP A 49 4.34 -1.32 9.97
C TRP A 49 4.64 -2.77 10.40
N ASN A 50 3.67 -3.65 10.19
CA ASN A 50 3.84 -5.08 10.40
C ASN A 50 4.34 -5.76 9.11
N ASN A 51 5.59 -6.21 9.13
CA ASN A 51 6.22 -6.87 7.98
C ASN A 51 5.66 -8.27 7.66
N THR A 52 5.05 -8.94 8.63
CA THR A 52 4.46 -10.27 8.43
C THR A 52 3.11 -10.14 7.75
N THR A 53 2.24 -9.26 8.27
CA THR A 53 0.89 -9.08 7.73
C THR A 53 0.81 -8.07 6.58
N LYS A 54 1.91 -7.34 6.32
CA LYS A 54 1.99 -6.24 5.34
C LYS A 54 0.92 -5.18 5.58
N ARG A 55 0.69 -4.83 6.85
CA ARG A 55 -0.34 -3.86 7.29
C ARG A 55 0.23 -2.84 8.25
N VAL A 56 -0.41 -1.69 8.31
CA VAL A 56 -0.20 -0.73 9.40
C VAL A 56 -0.78 -1.29 10.69
N ILE A 57 -0.06 -1.12 11.81
CA ILE A 57 -0.51 -1.51 13.15
C ILE A 57 -1.43 -0.42 13.71
N THR A 58 -1.04 0.84 13.54
CA THR A 58 -1.79 2.02 14.01
C THR A 58 -1.44 3.25 13.18
N GLY A 59 -2.30 4.27 13.24
CA GLY A 59 -2.14 5.55 12.56
C GLY A 59 -3.46 6.30 12.49
N GLN A 60 -3.40 7.62 12.27
CA GLN A 60 -4.59 8.50 12.25
C GLN A 60 -5.69 8.03 11.28
N HIS A 61 -5.30 7.39 10.18
CA HIS A 61 -6.21 6.87 9.15
C HIS A 61 -6.20 5.34 9.05
N ALA A 62 -5.66 4.64 10.05
CA ALA A 62 -5.63 3.19 10.05
C ALA A 62 -7.04 2.65 10.36
N LYS A 63 -7.62 1.91 9.42
CA LYS A 63 -8.86 1.15 9.61
C LYS A 63 -8.59 -0.31 9.28
N ILE A 64 -8.92 -1.22 10.20
CA ILE A 64 -8.98 -2.64 9.90
C ILE A 64 -10.31 -2.86 9.19
N VAL A 65 -10.24 -3.28 7.93
CA VAL A 65 -11.41 -3.61 7.12
C VAL A 65 -11.49 -5.12 7.04
N THR A 66 -12.61 -5.67 7.50
CA THR A 66 -13.00 -7.07 7.38
C THR A 66 -13.92 -7.25 6.17
N LEU A 67 -14.08 -8.49 5.69
CA LEU A 67 -14.95 -8.75 4.54
C LEU A 67 -16.42 -8.37 4.78
N LEU A 68 -16.82 -8.17 6.04
CA LEU A 68 -18.15 -7.70 6.43
C LEU A 68 -18.33 -6.18 6.26
N ASP A 69 -17.25 -5.43 6.08
CA ASP A 69 -17.30 -3.97 5.87
C ASP A 69 -17.53 -3.58 4.39
N PHE A 70 -17.57 -4.55 3.48
CA PHE A 70 -17.83 -4.32 2.07
C PHE A 70 -19.28 -4.73 1.75
N GLU A 71 -20.13 -3.72 1.55
CA GLU A 71 -21.42 -3.93 0.89
C GLU A 71 -21.16 -4.47 -0.53
N PRO A 72 -21.79 -5.59 -0.93
CA PRO A 72 -21.66 -6.08 -2.29
C PRO A 72 -22.14 -5.00 -3.25
N VAL A 73 -21.28 -4.60 -4.18
CA VAL A 73 -21.67 -3.70 -5.26
C VAL A 73 -22.62 -4.48 -6.17
N SER A 74 -23.89 -4.05 -6.17
CA SER A 74 -24.98 -4.58 -7.00
C SER A 74 -24.73 -4.41 -8.49
#